data_AF-A0A8T2B0D8-F1
#
_entry.id   AF-A0A8T2B0D8-F1
#
_cell.length_a   1.000
_cell.length_b   1.000
_cell.length_c   1.000
_cell.angle_alpha   90.00
_cell.angle_beta   90.00
_cell.angle_gamma   90.00
#
_symmetry.space_group_name_H-M   'P 1'
#
loop_
_entity.id
_entity.type
_entity.pdbx_description
1 polymer ?
#
loop_
_entity_poly.entity_id
_entity_poly.type
_entity_poly.pdbx_seq_one_letter_code
_entity_poly.pdbx_strand_id
1 'polypeptide(L)'
;MGITKTYVTIFLVAILTISVCNYKILATPVIQQYDRCIGACSRFYGNMQCYKNCRKLKYDGGQCDFVTKGENLPECCCYYNKEN
;
A
#
# COMPACT_ATOMS: atom_id res chain seq x y z
N MET A 1 -23.92 -24.58 36.10
CA MET A 1 -22.89 -23.60 35.67
C MET A 1 -22.06 -24.08 34.47
N GLY A 2 -22.60 -24.96 33.61
CA GLY A 2 -21.92 -25.43 32.38
C GLY A 2 -22.48 -24.81 31.10
N ILE A 3 -23.81 -24.69 31.02
CA ILE A 3 -24.55 -24.19 29.85
C ILE A 3 -24.18 -22.74 29.52
N THR A 4 -24.03 -21.88 30.53
CA THR A 4 -23.64 -20.48 30.35
C THR A 4 -22.22 -20.33 29.82
N LYS A 5 -21.29 -21.22 30.18
CA LYS A 5 -19.91 -21.22 29.65
C LYS A 5 -19.89 -21.55 28.16
N THR A 6 -20.69 -22.52 27.73
CA THR A 6 -20.77 -22.94 26.32
C THR A 6 -21.35 -21.85 25.43
N TYR A 7 -22.34 -21.10 25.93
CA TYR A 7 -22.94 -20.00 25.17
C TYR A 7 -21.96 -18.85 24.95
N VAL A 8 -21.20 -18.48 25.99
CA VAL A 8 -20.20 -17.41 25.93
C VAL A 8 -19.06 -17.78 24.97
N THR A 9 -18.59 -19.02 24.96
CA THR A 9 -17.55 -19.46 24.03
C THR A 9 -18.03 -19.45 22.58
N ILE A 10 -19.26 -19.91 22.30
CA ILE A 10 -19.82 -19.85 20.94
C ILE A 10 -19.93 -18.39 20.47
N PHE A 11 -20.38 -17.50 21.34
CA PHE A 11 -20.53 -16.08 21.02
C PHE A 11 -19.18 -15.41 20.70
N LEU A 12 -18.14 -15.71 21.48
CA LEU A 12 -16.78 -15.20 21.25
C LEU A 12 -16.19 -15.73 19.93
N VAL A 13 -16.38 -17.02 19.65
CA VAL A 13 -15.91 -17.63 18.39
C VAL A 13 -16.58 -16.94 17.20
N ALA A 14 -17.90 -16.71 17.26
CA ALA A 14 -18.64 -16.04 16.20
C ALA A 14 -18.12 -14.62 15.91
N ILE A 15 -17.90 -13.81 16.96
CA ILE A 15 -17.38 -12.44 16.82
C ILE A 15 -15.97 -12.46 16.21
N LEU A 16 -15.10 -13.37 16.65
CA LEU A 16 -13.74 -13.52 16.13
C LEU A 16 -13.76 -13.90 14.63
N THR A 17 -14.60 -14.85 14.23
CA THR A 17 -14.73 -15.24 12.82
C THR A 17 -15.22 -14.09 11.94
N ILE A 18 -16.22 -13.34 12.39
CA ILE A 18 -16.73 -12.18 11.64
C ILE A 18 -15.64 -11.11 11.51
N SER A 19 -14.91 -10.83 12.60
CA SER A 19 -13.82 -9.86 12.57
C SER A 19 -12.74 -10.23 11.55
N VAL A 20 -12.23 -11.48 11.59
CA VAL A 20 -11.22 -11.97 10.64
C VAL A 20 -11.70 -11.97 9.19
N CYS A 21 -12.97 -12.30 8.93
CA CYS A 21 -13.56 -12.21 7.59
C CYS A 21 -13.62 -10.76 7.08
N ASN A 22 -13.87 -9.78 7.96
CA ASN A 22 -13.91 -8.36 7.60
C ASN A 22 -12.53 -7.72 7.46
N TYR A 23 -11.46 -8.30 8.01
CA TYR A 23 -10.08 -7.85 7.74
C TYR A 23 -9.60 -8.15 6.31
N LYS A 24 -10.41 -8.82 5.47
CA LYS A 24 -10.21 -8.85 4.02
C LYS A 24 -10.59 -7.53 3.32
N ILE A 25 -10.37 -6.39 3.98
CA ILE A 25 -10.09 -5.14 3.26
C ILE A 25 -8.68 -5.33 2.72
N LEU A 26 -8.60 -6.11 1.63
CA LEU A 26 -7.45 -6.13 0.76
C LEU A 26 -7.30 -4.66 0.34
N ALA A 27 -6.39 -3.94 0.98
CA ALA A 27 -5.91 -2.68 0.46
C ALA A 27 -5.20 -3.04 -0.84
N THR A 28 -5.99 -3.25 -1.91
CA THR A 28 -5.47 -3.23 -3.26
C THR A 28 -4.78 -1.89 -3.36
N PRO A 29 -3.44 -1.84 -3.50
CA PRO A 29 -2.83 -0.59 -3.91
C PRO A 29 -3.59 -0.22 -5.17
N VAL A 30 -4.25 0.94 -5.17
CA VAL A 30 -4.71 1.55 -6.43
C VAL A 30 -3.49 1.41 -7.33
N ILE A 31 -3.60 0.58 -8.36
CA ILE A 31 -2.46 0.25 -9.21
C ILE A 31 -2.05 1.58 -9.82
N GLN A 32 -1.08 2.21 -9.18
CA GLN A 32 -0.65 3.55 -9.50
C GLN A 32 0.15 3.33 -10.76
N GLN A 33 -0.53 3.54 -11.89
CA GLN A 33 0.02 3.21 -13.19
C GLN A 33 1.17 4.18 -13.43
N TYR A 34 2.39 3.71 -13.16
CA TYR A 34 3.57 4.51 -13.38
C TYR A 34 3.79 4.67 -14.87
N ASP A 35 3.83 5.91 -15.33
CA ASP A 35 4.13 6.19 -16.73
C ASP A 35 5.61 6.02 -17.01
N ARG A 36 6.48 6.37 -16.05
CA ARG A 36 7.93 6.34 -16.25
C ARG A 36 8.71 6.33 -14.95
N CYS A 37 9.71 5.46 -14.87
CA CYS A 37 10.74 5.51 -13.82
C CYS A 37 11.98 6.28 -14.30
N ILE A 38 12.47 7.20 -13.47
CA ILE A 38 13.48 8.21 -13.85
C ILE A 38 14.86 7.96 -13.24
N GLY A 39 15.02 6.96 -12.38
CA GLY A 39 16.30 6.55 -11.81
C GLY A 39 16.19 6.04 -10.38
N ALA A 40 17.33 5.79 -9.73
CA ALA A 40 17.36 5.27 -8.37
C ALA A 40 16.83 6.28 -7.34
N CYS A 41 16.17 5.77 -6.30
CA CYS A 41 15.72 6.57 -5.19
C CYS A 41 16.86 6.90 -4.21
N SER A 42 16.79 8.11 -3.66
CA SER A 42 17.69 8.52 -2.57
C SER A 42 17.47 7.64 -1.34
N ARG A 43 18.57 7.21 -0.69
CA ARG A 43 18.51 6.41 0.54
C ARG A 43 17.88 7.15 1.73
N PHE A 44 17.99 8.48 1.76
CA PHE A 44 17.56 9.28 2.91
C PHE A 44 16.19 9.94 2.70
N TYR A 45 15.89 10.37 1.47
CA TYR A 45 14.68 11.14 1.15
C TYR A 45 13.91 10.56 -0.04
N GLY A 46 14.05 9.25 -0.31
CA GLY A 46 13.58 8.57 -1.53
C GLY A 46 12.26 9.09 -2.07
N ASN A 47 11.16 8.85 -1.36
CA ASN A 47 9.82 9.22 -1.82
C ASN A 47 9.63 10.74 -1.97
N MET A 48 10.05 11.52 -0.98
CA MET A 48 9.84 12.97 -1.01
C MET A 48 10.66 13.64 -2.13
N GLN A 49 11.89 13.18 -2.35
CA GLN A 49 12.74 13.65 -3.43
C GLN A 49 12.21 13.18 -4.79
N CYS A 50 11.76 11.92 -4.87
CA CYS A 50 11.13 11.36 -6.07
C CYS A 50 9.90 12.17 -6.48
N TYR A 51 8.98 12.44 -5.54
CA TYR A 51 7.80 13.26 -5.77
C TYR A 51 8.15 14.65 -6.32
N LYS A 52 9.12 15.34 -5.70
CA LYS A 52 9.60 16.65 -6.17
C LYS A 52 10.22 16.59 -7.56
N ASN A 53 11.00 15.55 -7.86
CA ASN A 53 11.65 15.37 -9.17
C ASN A 53 10.60 15.11 -10.26
N CYS A 54 9.62 14.23 -10.01
CA CYS A 54 8.54 13.98 -10.93
C CYS A 54 7.67 15.23 -11.19
N ARG A 55 7.37 16.02 -10.15
CA ARG A 55 6.68 17.32 -10.29
C ARG A 55 7.47 18.32 -11.14
N LYS A 56 8.81 18.37 -11.00
CA LYS A 56 9.67 19.20 -11.87
C LYS A 56 9.59 18.78 -13.33
N LEU A 57 9.43 17.49 -13.58
CA LEU A 57 9.24 16.90 -14.91
C LEU A 57 7.78 16.95 -15.42
N LYS A 58 6.89 17.69 -14.74
CA LYS A 58 5.48 17.88 -15.11
C LYS A 58 4.60 16.62 -14.96
N TYR A 59 4.97 15.69 -14.08
CA TYR A 59 4.07 14.64 -13.59
C TYR A 59 3.31 15.11 -12.35
N ASP A 60 2.23 14.42 -11.97
CA ASP A 60 1.47 14.75 -10.75
C ASP A 60 2.19 14.33 -9.48
N GLY A 61 3.03 13.31 -9.57
CA GLY A 61 3.86 12.87 -8.47
C GLY A 61 4.78 11.72 -8.86
N GLY A 62 5.43 11.17 -7.86
CA GLY A 62 6.21 9.95 -7.98
C GLY A 62 6.48 9.32 -6.63
N GLN A 63 6.75 8.02 -6.65
CA GLN A 63 7.17 7.25 -5.47
C GLN A 63 8.26 6.26 -5.86
N CYS A 64 9.02 5.86 -4.85
CA CYS A 64 10.01 4.80 -4.93
C CYS A 64 9.30 3.47 -5.03
N ASP A 65 9.39 2.86 -6.20
CA ASP A 65 8.94 1.51 -6.42
C ASP A 65 10.09 0.53 -6.16
N PHE A 66 9.82 -0.42 -5.27
CA PHE A 66 10.73 -1.52 -4.92
C PHE A 66 10.43 -2.77 -5.77
N VAL A 67 9.31 -2.78 -6.50
CA VAL A 67 8.81 -3.93 -7.26
C VAL A 67 9.56 -4.10 -8.58
N THR A 68 10.02 -3.02 -9.22
CA THR A 68 10.64 -3.04 -10.56
C THR A 68 12.07 -3.57 -10.58
N LYS A 69 12.88 -3.31 -9.53
CA LYS A 69 14.31 -3.73 -9.47
C LYS A 69 14.74 -4.42 -8.17
N GLY A 70 13.81 -4.68 -7.24
CA GLY A 70 14.09 -5.35 -5.97
C GLY A 70 14.50 -4.42 -4.84
N GLU A 71 14.42 -4.92 -3.59
CA GLU A 71 14.54 -4.14 -2.34
C GLU A 71 15.84 -3.33 -2.19
N ASN A 72 16.92 -3.73 -2.87
CA ASN A 72 18.23 -3.12 -2.68
C ASN A 72 18.43 -1.81 -3.46
N LEU A 73 17.64 -1.56 -4.51
CA LEU A 73 17.77 -0.38 -5.38
C LEU A 73 16.38 0.08 -5.85
N PRO A 74 15.57 0.68 -4.96
CA PRO A 74 14.29 1.25 -5.37
C PRO A 74 14.45 2.26 -6.50
N GLU A 75 13.54 2.24 -7.47
CA GLU A 75 13.49 3.23 -8.55
C GLU A 75 12.40 4.26 -8.29
N CYS A 76 12.70 5.53 -8.56
CA CYS A 76 11.73 6.60 -8.55
C CYS A 76 10.84 6.50 -9.80
N CYS A 77 9.56 6.21 -9.59
CA CYS A 77 8.57 6.07 -10.64
C CYS A 77 7.51 7.17 -10.55
N CYS A 78 7.35 7.92 -11.64
CA CYS A 78 6.42 9.02 -11.79
C CYS A 78 5.06 8.53 -12.29
N TYR A 79 4.00 9.22 -11.89
CA TYR A 79 2.62 8.92 -12.28
C TYR A 79 1.86 10.21 -12.61
N TYR A 80 0.90 10.10 -13.52
CA TYR A 80 -0.22 11.02 -13.62
C TYR A 80 -1.40 10.51 -12.79
N ASN A 81 -2.06 11.40 -12.06
CA ASN A 81 -3.37 11.10 -11.50
C ASN A 81 -4.34 11.06 -12.68
N LYS A 82 -4.97 9.91 -12.92
CA LYS A 82 -6.16 9.89 -13.76
C LYS A 82 -7.26 10.57 -12.97
N GLU A 83 -7.52 11.85 -13.26
CA GLU A 83 -8.78 12.49 -12.88
C GLU A 83 -9.90 11.68 -13.53
N ASN A 84 -10.72 11.05 -12.71
CA ASN A 84 -11.85 10.23 -13.10
C ASN A 84 -13.15 11.03 -12.91
#